data_AF-A0A7X6SNE5-F1
#
_entry.id   AF-A0A7X6SNE5-F1
#
_cell.length_a   1.000
_cell.length_b   1.000
_cell.length_c   1.000
_cell.angle_alpha   90.00
_cell.angle_beta   90.00
_cell.angle_gamma   90.00
#
_symmetry.space_group_name_H-M   'P 1'
#
loop_
_entity.id
_entity.type
_entity.pdbx_description
1 polymer ?
#
loop_
_entity_poly.entity_id
_entity_poly.type
_entity_poly.pdbx_seq_one_letter_code
_entity_poly.pdbx_strand_id
1 'polypeptide(L)'
;ALIDKLNTENKDSFMHYMLPNALLKLRQGFGRLIRSKEDRGIVLIMDSRVSNKYYGKYFKEVLPAKCMEIKSELELLNEVIRFFNVSKQ
;
A
#
# COMPACT_ATOMS: atom_id res chain seq x y z
N ALA A 1 -20.58 -7.41 15.38
CA ALA A 1 -20.51 -8.87 15.65
C ALA A 1 -19.08 -9.38 15.84
N LEU A 2 -18.24 -9.45 14.80
CA LEU A 2 -16.87 -9.97 14.95
C LEU A 2 -15.93 -9.03 15.72
N ILE A 3 -16.01 -7.72 15.46
CA ILE A 3 -15.24 -6.70 16.19
C ILE A 3 -15.61 -6.73 17.68
N ASP A 4 -16.91 -6.75 17.98
CA ASP A 4 -17.41 -6.81 19.36
C ASP A 4 -16.92 -8.06 20.08
N LYS A 5 -16.95 -9.23 19.40
CA LYS A 5 -16.42 -10.49 19.92
C LYS A 5 -14.92 -10.43 20.21
N LEU A 6 -14.12 -9.86 19.32
CA LEU A 6 -12.67 -9.69 19.53
C LEU A 6 -12.38 -8.78 20.73
N ASN A 7 -13.16 -7.70 20.88
CA ASN A 7 -13.06 -6.81 22.03
C ASN A 7 -13.45 -7.54 23.33
N THR A 8 -14.47 -8.41 23.30
CA THR A 8 -14.85 -9.21 24.48
C THR A 8 -13.79 -10.24 24.86
N GLU A 9 -13.02 -10.73 23.87
CA GLU A 9 -11.88 -11.64 24.07
C GLU A 9 -10.57 -10.91 24.43
N ASN A 10 -10.60 -9.59 24.72
CA ASN A 10 -9.41 -8.75 24.97
C ASN A 10 -8.35 -8.82 23.84
N LYS A 11 -8.77 -9.10 22.61
CA LYS A 11 -7.90 -9.08 21.43
C LYS A 11 -7.97 -7.73 20.75
N ASP A 12 -6.85 -7.28 20.19
CA ASP A 12 -6.78 -6.04 19.41
C ASP A 12 -7.57 -6.22 18.09
N SER A 13 -8.82 -5.78 18.08
CA SER A 13 -9.70 -5.87 16.92
C SER A 13 -9.20 -5.07 15.71
N PHE A 14 -8.39 -4.04 15.94
CA PHE A 14 -7.73 -3.31 14.86
C PHE A 14 -6.70 -4.21 14.18
N MET A 15 -5.80 -4.83 14.94
CA MET A 15 -4.76 -5.71 14.41
C MET A 15 -5.31 -7.01 13.81
N HIS A 16 -6.37 -7.56 14.40
CA HIS A 16 -6.93 -8.85 13.97
C HIS A 16 -7.97 -8.76 12.85
N TYR A 17 -8.59 -7.59 12.64
CA TYR A 17 -9.63 -7.44 11.64
C TYR A 17 -9.44 -6.22 10.75
N MET A 18 -9.33 -5.02 11.32
CA MET A 18 -9.31 -3.80 10.50
C MET A 18 -8.08 -3.73 9.59
N LEU A 19 -6.90 -4.01 10.14
CA LEU A 19 -5.64 -3.98 9.39
C LEU A 19 -5.61 -5.06 8.29
N PRO A 20 -5.90 -6.35 8.55
CA PRO A 20 -5.99 -7.36 7.49
C PRO A 20 -6.98 -6.99 6.37
N ASN A 21 -8.14 -6.44 6.72
CA ASN A 21 -9.09 -5.97 5.72
C ASN A 21 -8.56 -4.81 4.87
N ALA A 22 -7.85 -3.85 5.48
CA ALA A 22 -7.22 -2.75 4.76
C ALA A 22 -6.12 -3.26 3.82
N LEU A 23 -5.28 -4.19 4.27
CA LEU A 23 -4.25 -4.83 3.45
C LEU A 23 -4.86 -5.60 2.27
N LEU A 24 -5.94 -6.35 2.49
CA LEU A 24 -6.64 -7.08 1.43
C LEU A 24 -7.20 -6.12 0.38
N LYS A 25 -7.84 -5.03 0.79
CA LYS A 25 -8.34 -3.99 -0.12
C LYS A 25 -7.20 -3.36 -0.93
N LEU A 26 -6.06 -3.09 -0.31
CA LEU A 26 -4.90 -2.56 -1.02
C LEU A 26 -4.40 -3.54 -2.08
N ARG A 27 -4.25 -4.83 -1.76
CA ARG A 27 -3.88 -5.87 -2.73
C ARG A 27 -4.84 -5.93 -3.91
N GLN A 28 -6.15 -5.86 -3.65
CA GLN A 28 -7.17 -5.85 -4.70
C GLN A 28 -7.07 -4.60 -5.59
N GLY A 29 -6.70 -3.45 -5.00
CA GLY A 29 -6.39 -2.23 -5.74
C GLY A 29 -5.25 -2.43 -6.74
N PHE A 30 -4.18 -3.12 -6.34
CA PHE A 30 -3.06 -3.44 -7.24
C PHE A 30 -3.46 -4.32 -8.42
N GLY A 31 -4.40 -5.25 -8.23
CA GLY A 31 -4.96 -6.05 -9.32
C GLY A 31 -5.69 -5.22 -10.39
N ARG A 32 -5.98 -3.94 -10.14
CA ARG A 32 -6.48 -3.01 -11.16
C ARG A 32 -5.37 -2.42 -12.02
N LEU A 33 -4.16 -2.34 -11.49
CA LEU A 33 -2.99 -1.76 -12.16
C LEU A 33 -2.29 -2.77 -13.07
N ILE A 34 -2.10 -4.02 -12.59
CA ILE A 34 -1.40 -5.07 -13.33
C ILE A 34 -2.40 -6.16 -13.69
N ARG A 35 -2.85 -6.18 -14.95
CA ARG A 35 -3.83 -7.13 -15.52
C ARG A 35 -3.21 -8.02 -16.59
N SER A 36 -2.12 -7.59 -17.21
CA SER A 36 -1.30 -8.35 -18.16
C SER A 36 0.18 -8.34 -17.75
N LYS A 37 1.04 -9.08 -18.47
CA LYS A 37 2.49 -9.10 -18.18
C LYS A 37 3.18 -7.82 -18.67
N GLU A 38 2.56 -7.14 -19.61
CA GLU A 38 3.06 -5.94 -20.28
C GLU A 38 2.58 -4.67 -19.56
N ASP A 39 1.59 -4.78 -18.67
CA ASP A 39 1.09 -3.66 -17.89
C ASP A 39 2.18 -3.12 -16.96
N ARG A 40 2.34 -1.81 -16.99
CA ARG A 40 3.14 -1.08 -16.02
C ARG A 40 2.35 0.11 -15.49
N GLY A 41 2.60 0.47 -14.24
CA GLY A 41 2.13 1.73 -13.71
C GLY A 41 2.73 2.07 -12.36
N ILE A 42 2.25 3.16 -11.79
CA ILE A 42 2.69 3.68 -10.49
C ILE A 42 1.49 3.62 -9.53
N VAL A 43 1.72 3.17 -8.30
CA VAL A 43 0.76 3.34 -7.20
C VAL A 43 1.32 4.38 -6.23
N LEU A 44 0.51 5.39 -5.94
CA LEU A 44 0.83 6.41 -4.95
C LEU A 44 -0.02 6.19 -3.71
N ILE A 45 0.63 5.99 -2.56
CA ILE A 45 -0.04 5.86 -1.27
C ILE A 45 0.15 7.18 -0.51
N MET A 46 -0.88 8.02 -0.53
CA MET A 46 -0.88 9.33 0.12
C MET A 46 -1.41 9.25 1.57
N ASP A 47 -0.90 8.27 2.32
CA ASP A 47 -1.33 8.02 3.69
C ASP A 47 -0.12 7.94 4.62
N SER A 48 0.07 8.98 5.44
CA SER A 48 1.19 9.07 6.37
C SER A 48 1.23 7.95 7.41
N ARG A 49 0.11 7.26 7.65
CA ARG A 49 0.05 6.12 8.58
C ARG A 49 0.91 4.96 8.12
N VAL A 50 1.10 4.79 6.81
CA VAL A 50 1.93 3.72 6.24
C VAL A 50 3.42 3.91 6.54
N SER A 51 3.86 5.16 6.71
CA SER A 51 5.23 5.47 7.15
C SER A 51 5.35 5.57 8.66
N ASN A 52 4.40 6.23 9.33
CA ASN A 52 4.57 6.69 10.70
C ASN A 52 4.05 5.72 11.77
N LYS A 53 3.19 4.76 11.42
CA LYS A 53 2.62 3.80 12.39
C LYS A 53 3.35 2.47 12.32
N TYR A 54 3.47 1.80 13.46
CA TYR A 54 4.16 0.51 13.57
C TYR A 54 3.61 -0.56 12.63
N TYR A 55 2.29 -0.53 12.35
CA TYR A 55 1.62 -1.44 11.43
C TYR A 55 1.82 -1.07 9.95
N GLY A 56 2.38 0.11 9.66
CA GLY A 56 2.66 0.57 8.31
C GLY A 56 3.60 -0.37 7.54
N LYS A 57 4.50 -1.08 8.24
CA LYS A 57 5.37 -2.10 7.65
C LYS A 57 4.60 -3.21 6.92
N TYR A 58 3.44 -3.62 7.43
CA TYR A 58 2.63 -4.67 6.81
C TYR A 58 2.08 -4.22 5.45
N PHE A 59 1.79 -2.92 5.30
CA PHE A 59 1.42 -2.36 4.01
C PHE A 59 2.58 -2.41 3.02
N LYS A 60 3.83 -2.22 3.45
CA LYS A 60 5.00 -2.30 2.57
C LYS A 60 5.31 -3.75 2.17
N GLU A 61 5.11 -4.70 3.09
CA GLU A 61 5.36 -6.14 2.88
C GLU A 61 4.34 -6.81 1.95
N VAL A 62 3.09 -6.34 1.94
CA VAL A 62 2.03 -6.97 1.13
C VAL A 62 2.11 -6.61 -0.37
N LEU A 63 2.97 -5.66 -0.72
CA LEU A 63 3.04 -5.10 -2.06
C LEU A 63 4.03 -5.89 -2.93
N PRO A 64 3.66 -6.18 -4.19
CA PRO A 64 4.49 -7.00 -5.09
C PRO A 64 5.74 -6.27 -5.61
N ALA A 65 5.97 -5.03 -5.17
CA ALA A 65 7.03 -4.16 -5.66
C ALA A 65 7.69 -3.40 -4.51
N LYS A 66 8.93 -2.95 -4.74
CA LYS A 66 9.68 -2.14 -3.78
C LYS A 66 8.92 -0.83 -3.51
N CYS A 67 8.55 -0.60 -2.26
CA CYS A 67 7.96 0.64 -1.82
C CYS A 67 9.05 1.70 -1.61
N MET A 68 8.86 2.88 -2.19
CA MET A 68 9.73 4.03 -1.99
C MET A 68 8.98 5.06 -1.15
N GLU A 69 9.68 5.64 -0.17
CA GLU A 69 9.13 6.72 0.64
C GLU A 69 9.57 8.05 0.05
N ILE A 70 8.60 8.84 -0.39
CA ILE A 70 8.81 10.13 -1.05
C ILE A 70 8.45 11.23 -0.07
N LYS A 71 9.37 12.16 0.17
CA LYS A 71 9.21 13.20 1.21
C LYS A 71 8.96 14.60 0.64
N SER A 72 9.13 14.78 -0.66
CA SER A 72 8.92 16.06 -1.33
C SER A 72 8.21 15.90 -2.67
N GLU A 73 7.51 16.95 -3.08
CA GLU A 73 6.85 17.02 -4.39
C GLU A 73 7.87 16.89 -5.53
N LEU A 74 9.04 17.53 -5.40
CA LEU A 74 10.08 17.45 -6.41
C LEU A 74 10.60 16.02 -6.60
N GLU A 75 10.81 15.30 -5.51
CA GLU A 75 11.21 13.89 -5.55
C GLU A 75 10.11 13.02 -6.21
N LEU A 76 8.84 13.26 -5.89
CA LEU A 76 7.71 12.59 -6.54
C LEU A 76 7.71 12.83 -8.05
N LEU A 77 7.83 14.08 -8.47
CA LEU A 77 7.83 14.45 -9.89
C LEU A 77 9.01 13.81 -10.63
N ASN A 78 10.20 13.85 -10.05
CA ASN A 78 11.40 13.23 -10.63
C ASN A 78 11.20 11.72 -10.83
N GLU A 79 10.62 11.04 -9.84
CA GLU A 79 10.35 9.60 -9.90
C GLU A 79 9.30 9.22 -10.93
N VAL A 80 8.22 9.99 -11.00
CA VAL A 80 7.16 9.79 -12.01
C VAL A 80 7.72 10.02 -13.41
N ILE A 81 8.46 11.11 -13.64
CA ILE A 81 9.08 11.41 -14.94
C ILE A 81 10.06 10.31 -15.33
N ARG A 82 10.92 9.86 -14.40
CA ARG A 82 11.86 8.76 -14.63
C ARG A 82 11.14 7.49 -15.06
N PHE A 83 10.08 7.10 -14.36
CA PHE A 83 9.27 5.95 -14.74
C PHE A 83 8.74 6.07 -16.18
N PHE A 84 8.14 7.21 -16.55
CA PHE A 84 7.59 7.45 -17.90
C PHE A 84 8.62 7.60 -19.02
N ASN A 85 9.85 8.01 -18.72
CA ASN A 85 10.90 8.14 -19.73
C ASN A 85 11.60 6.82 -20.05
N VAL A 86 11.73 5.91 -19.09
CA VAL A 86 12.38 4.59 -19.31
C VAL A 86 11.57 3.70 -20.28
N SER A 87 10.25 3.91 -20.43
CA SER A 87 9.41 3.17 -21.40
C SER A 87 9.57 3.58 -22.87
N LYS A 88 10.31 4.65 -23.18
CA LYS A 88 10.44 5.16 -24.55
C LYS A 88 11.62 4.56 -25.34
N GLN A 89 12.27 3.51 -24.83
CA GLN A 89 13.31 2.74 -25.53
C GLN A 89 12.80 1.37 -25.97
#